data_AF-A0A920UDQ5-F1
#
_entry.id   AF-A0A920UDQ5-F1
#
_cell.length_a   1.000
_cell.length_b   1.000
_cell.length_c   1.000
_cell.angle_alpha   90.00
_cell.angle_beta   90.00
_cell.angle_gamma   90.00
#
_symmetry.space_group_name_H-M   'P 1'
#
loop_
_entity.id
_entity.type
_entity.pdbx_description
1 polymer ?
#
loop_
_entity_poly.entity_id
_entity_poly.type
_entity_poly.pdbx_seq_one_letter_code
_entity_poly.pdbx_strand_id
1 'polypeptide(L)' 'MYAGGIYDQLGGGLSRYSTDYKWRVPHFEKMLYDNETFCWALIKTFQIKKKSSL' A
#
# COMPACT_ATOMS: atom_id res chain seq x y z
N MET A 1 0.88 -7.69 -5.17
CA MET A 1 1.07 -6.39 -4.51
C MET A 1 1.78 -6.50 -3.16
N TYR A 2 1.45 -7.48 -2.30
CA TYR A 2 2.04 -7.64 -0.97
C TYR A 2 3.45 -8.28 -0.91
N ALA A 3 3.93 -8.86 -2.02
CA ALA A 3 5.15 -9.67 -2.07
C ALA A 3 6.27 -9.05 -2.93
N GLY A 4 6.36 -7.72 -2.95
CA GLY A 4 7.39 -7.00 -3.71
C GLY A 4 7.75 -5.68 -3.04
N GLY A 5 8.74 -4.98 -3.62
CA GLY A 5 9.35 -3.75 -3.10
C GLY A 5 8.44 -2.51 -3.09
N ILE A 6 7.13 -2.68 -3.15
CA ILE A 6 6.17 -1.61 -2.88
C ILE A 6 5.63 -1.73 -1.45
N TYR A 7 5.51 -2.94 -0.92
CA TYR A 7 5.05 -3.14 0.45
C TYR A 7 6.23 -3.48 1.35
N ASP A 8 6.37 -2.74 2.44
CA ASP A 8 7.37 -3.05 3.46
C ASP A 8 6.87 -4.24 4.30
N GLN A 9 7.48 -5.40 4.08
CA GLN A 9 7.10 -6.65 4.73
C GLN A 9 7.49 -6.71 6.21
N LEU A 10 8.40 -5.85 6.67
CA LEU A 10 8.90 -5.85 8.04
C LEU A 10 8.23 -4.74 8.87
N GLY A 11 8.24 -3.52 8.34
CA GLY A 11 7.69 -2.32 9.01
C GLY A 11 6.25 -2.00 8.64
N GLY A 12 5.70 -2.62 7.60
CA GLY A 12 4.39 -2.29 7.06
C GLY A 12 4.36 -0.96 6.31
N GLY A 13 3.24 -0.70 5.64
CA GLY A 13 3.06 0.50 4.81
C GLY A 13 3.62 0.37 3.40
N LEU A 14 3.34 1.39 2.59
CA LEU A 14 3.72 1.45 1.19
C LEU A 14 4.94 2.35 0.98
N SER A 15 5.84 1.86 0.15
CA SER A 15 6.95 2.58 -0.45
C SER A 15 6.53 3.13 -1.81
N ARG A 16 7.06 4.30 -2.16
CA ARG A 16 6.74 4.98 -3.42
C ARG A 16 7.28 4.24 -4.65
N TYR A 17 8.44 3.60 -4.52
CA TYR A 17 9.08 2.83 -5.58
C TYR A 17 9.95 1.72 -4.98
N SER A 18 10.34 0.77 -5.83
CA SER A 18 11.36 -0.23 -5.52
C SER A 18 12.74 0.31 -5.90
N THR A 19 13.77 -0.07 -5.15
CA THR A 19 15.16 0.34 -5.44
C THR A 19 15.80 -0.51 -6.54
N ASP A 20 15.22 -1.67 -6.86
CA ASP A 20 15.71 -2.62 -7.85
C ASP A 20 14.72 -2.81 -9.02
N TYR A 21 15.26 -3.24 -10.16
CA TYR A 21 14.49 -3.48 -11.39
C TYR A 21 13.53 -4.67 -11.30
N LYS A 22 13.75 -5.61 -10.36
CA LYS A 22 12.85 -6.77 -10.16
C LYS A 22 11.70 -6.45 -9.21
N TRP A 23 11.61 -5.21 -8.72
CA TRP A 23 10.57 -4.77 -7.78
C TRP A 23 10.53 -5.61 -6.51
N ARG A 24 11.70 -5.93 -5.93
CA ARG A 24 11.82 -6.79 -4.74
C ARG A 24 12.15 -6.02 -3.46
N VAL A 25 12.94 -4.95 -3.56
CA VAL A 25 13.50 -4.23 -2.42
C VAL A 25 12.82 -2.87 -2.26
N PRO A 26 12.10 -2.63 -1.16
CA PRO A 26 11.39 -1.38 -0.96
C PRO A 26 12.33 -0.19 -0.81
N HIS A 27 11.91 0.97 -1.32
CA HIS A 27 12.50 2.23 -0.90
C HIS A 27 12.11 2.50 0.55
N PHE A 28 13.09 2.65 1.43
CA PHE A 28 12.85 2.72 2.88
C PHE A 28 12.19 4.02 3.32
N GLU A 29 12.41 5.11 2.58
CA GLU A 29 11.70 6.37 2.84
C GLU A 29 10.22 6.22 2.49
N LYS A 30 9.37 6.61 3.44
CA LYS A 30 7.93 6.56 3.32
C LYS A 30 7.35 7.95 3.30
N MET A 31 6.38 8.12 2.42
CA MET A 31 5.62 9.34 2.29
C MET A 31 4.27 9.19 2.97
N LEU A 32 3.93 10.13 3.86
CA LEU A 32 2.68 10.08 4.62
C LEU A 32 1.46 10.10 3.72
N TYR A 33 1.43 10.99 2.73
CA TYR A 33 0.30 11.17 1.83
C TYR A 33 0.01 9.93 0.96
N ASP A 34 1.04 9.17 0.57
CA ASP A 34 0.87 7.91 -0.17
C ASP A 34 0.16 6.87 0.70
N ASN A 35 0.55 6.77 1.97
CA ASN A 35 -0.05 5.83 2.93
C ASN A 35 -1.45 6.28 3.39
N GLU A 36 -1.65 7.58 3.60
CA GLU A 36 -2.96 8.16 3.94
C GLU A 36 -3.98 7.92 2.82
N THR A 37 -3.62 8.22 1.58
CA THR A 37 -4.46 7.96 0.40
C THR A 37 -4.81 6.48 0.28
N PHE A 38 -3.85 5.59 0.51
CA PHE A 38 -4.09 4.14 0.48
C PHE A 38 -5.06 3.68 1.58
N CYS A 39 -4.87 4.14 2.82
CA CYS A 39 -5.79 3.86 3.92
C CYS A 39 -7.20 4.37 3.62
N TRP A 40 -7.33 5.57 3.07
CA TRP A 40 -8.62 6.14 2.69
C TRP A 40 -9.31 5.31 1.60
N ALA A 41 -8.57 4.87 0.59
CA ALA A 41 -9.08 3.98 -0.45
C ALA A 41 -9.58 2.64 0.12
N LEU A 42 -8.86 2.03 1.06
CA LEU A 42 -9.29 0.82 1.74
C LEU A 42 -10.60 1.02 2.53
N ILE A 43 -10.71 2.12 3.27
CA ILE A 43 -11.93 2.44 4.02
C ILE A 43 -13.12 2.63 3.06
N LYS A 44 -12.94 3.41 2.00
CA LYS A 44 -13.98 3.66 0.99
C LYS A 44 -14.45 2.37 0.31
N THR A 45 -13.50 1.56 -0.15
CA THR A 45 -13.83 0.28 -0.81
C THR A 45 -14.53 -0.68 0.13
N PHE A 46 -14.13 -0.74 1.41
CA PHE A 46 -14.81 -1.53 2.42
C PHE A 46 -16.27 -1.08 2.64
N GLN A 47 -16.51 0.23 2.75
CA GLN A 47 -17.86 0.79 2.90
C GLN A 47 -18.75 0.46 1.69
N ILE A 48 -18.22 0.57 0.47
CA ILE A 48 -18.94 0.22 -0.76
C ILE A 48 -19.26 -1.28 -0.79
N LYS A 49 -18.28 -2.14 -0.51
CA LYS A 49 -18.48 -3.60 -0.50
C LYS A 49 -19.55 -4.02 0.51
N LYS A 50 -19.52 -3.45 1.73
CA LYS A 50 -20.52 -3.72 2.78
C LYS A 50 -21.93 -3.29 2.37
N LYS A 51 -22.06 -2.17 1.65
CA LYS A 51 -23.36 -1.68 1.16
C LYS A 51 -23.92 -2.52 0.01
N SER A 52 -23.05 -3.14 -0.79
CA SER A 52 -23.43 -3.98 -1.94
C SER A 52 -23.80 -5.42 -1.58
N SER A 53 -23.46 -5.88 -0.37
CA SER A 53 -23.83 -7.23 0.11
C SER A 53 -25.12 -7.25 0.93
N LEU A 54 -25.86 -6.15 0.93
CA LEU A 54 -27.21 -5.98 1.48
C LEU A 54 -28.14 -5.68 0.31
#